data_AF-A0A2U0RVS1-F1
#
_entry.id   AF-A0A2U0RVS1-F1
#
_cell.length_a   1.000
_cell.length_b   1.000
_cell.length_c   1.000
_cell.angle_alpha   90.00
_cell.angle_beta   90.00
_cell.angle_gamma   90.00
#
_symmetry.space_group_name_H-M   'P 1'
#
loop_
_entity.id
_entity.type
_entity.pdbx_description
1 polymer ?
#
loop_
_entity_poly.entity_id
_entity_poly.type
_entity_poly.pdbx_seq_one_letter_code
_entity_poly.pdbx_strand_id
1 'polypeptide(L)'
;MDKIITYIVAIIAVVSLIVAAYGFTTFQGQIDDLKTSNSDIQDSLTTIQSTIDDYQTQITEYQKVTLVDGVGNVVTLTSAPERIVSLSPSNTEILFAVGAGDSVVGITDYCNYPYNFTAWVEAGNMTSIGSYSGPSIEPIVALEPDLVLASTQSLDAAAGLKNLGYSVLIVEGYTIEDILQDVL
;
A
#
# COMPACT_ATOMS: atom_id res chain seq x y z
N MET A 1 -78.19 2.23 36.20
CA MET A 1 -77.24 2.63 35.13
C MET A 1 -75.87 2.01 35.31
N ASP A 2 -75.40 1.82 36.54
CA ASP A 2 -74.00 1.43 36.82
C ASP A 2 -73.55 0.09 36.23
N LYS A 3 -74.36 -0.99 36.29
CA LYS A 3 -73.93 -2.32 35.82
C LYS A 3 -73.64 -2.41 34.32
N ILE A 4 -74.34 -1.63 33.49
CA ILE A 4 -74.15 -1.63 32.02
C ILE A 4 -72.83 -0.93 31.67
N ILE A 5 -72.53 0.19 32.32
CA ILE A 5 -71.27 0.92 32.14
C ILE A 5 -70.09 0.05 32.56
N THR A 6 -70.19 -0.65 33.70
CA THR A 6 -69.14 -1.59 34.16
C THR A 6 -68.87 -2.70 33.14
N TYR A 7 -69.92 -3.27 32.53
CA TYR A 7 -69.77 -4.30 31.50
C TYR A 7 -69.08 -3.77 30.23
N ILE A 8 -69.44 -2.57 29.77
CA ILE A 8 -68.83 -1.95 28.59
C ILE A 8 -67.34 -1.67 28.82
N VAL A 9 -66.98 -1.11 29.98
CA VAL A 9 -65.58 -0.86 30.35
C VAL A 9 -64.79 -2.16 30.42
N ALA A 10 -65.37 -3.22 31.00
CA ALA A 10 -64.74 -4.54 31.06
C ALA A 10 -64.48 -5.12 29.65
N ILE A 11 -65.44 -5.00 28.73
CA ILE A 11 -65.27 -5.47 27.34
C ILE A 11 -64.17 -4.68 26.62
N ILE A 12 -64.15 -3.35 26.74
CA ILE A 12 -63.10 -2.51 26.12
C ILE A 12 -61.72 -2.88 26.66
N ALA A 13 -61.59 -3.12 27.96
CA ALA A 13 -60.32 -3.53 28.57
C ALA A 13 -59.85 -4.88 28.02
N VAL A 14 -60.75 -5.86 27.88
CA VAL A 14 -60.43 -7.17 27.30
C VAL A 14 -60.03 -7.05 25.83
N VAL A 15 -60.78 -6.29 25.02
CA VAL A 15 -60.45 -6.07 23.61
C VAL A 15 -59.09 -5.37 23.45
N SER A 16 -58.82 -4.36 24.29
CA SER A 16 -57.54 -3.64 24.30
C SER A 16 -56.38 -4.57 24.65
N LEU A 17 -56.56 -5.47 25.64
CA LEU A 17 -55.56 -6.47 26.00
C LEU A 17 -55.29 -7.46 24.86
N ILE A 18 -56.32 -7.89 24.14
CA ILE A 18 -56.16 -8.80 22.99
C ILE A 18 -55.39 -8.11 21.87
N VAL A 19 -55.75 -6.87 21.49
CA VAL A 19 -55.04 -6.10 20.46
C VAL A 19 -53.58 -5.85 20.85
N ALA A 20 -53.32 -5.49 22.11
CA ALA A 20 -51.96 -5.30 22.62
C ALA A 20 -51.14 -6.60 22.58
N ALA A 21 -51.75 -7.74 22.93
CA ALA A 21 -51.09 -9.04 22.86
C ALA A 21 -50.74 -9.42 21.41
N TYR A 22 -51.68 -9.27 20.47
CA TYR A 22 -51.40 -9.49 19.04
C TYR A 22 -50.28 -8.59 18.53
N GLY A 23 -50.36 -7.28 18.80
CA GLY A 23 -49.33 -6.32 18.43
C GLY A 23 -47.96 -6.71 18.99
N PHE A 24 -47.89 -7.08 20.26
CA PHE A 24 -46.65 -7.53 20.90
C PHE A 24 -46.05 -8.76 20.22
N THR A 25 -46.86 -9.77 19.87
CA THR A 25 -46.36 -10.96 19.16
C THR A 25 -45.81 -10.64 17.78
N THR A 26 -46.45 -9.75 17.02
CA THR A 26 -45.96 -9.32 15.71
C THR A 26 -44.66 -8.53 15.82
N PHE A 27 -44.57 -7.60 16.79
CA PHE A 27 -43.33 -6.84 17.03
C PHE A 27 -42.17 -7.73 17.46
N GLN A 28 -42.42 -8.74 18.32
CA GLN A 28 -41.38 -9.70 18.70
C GLN A 28 -40.88 -10.50 17.50
N GLY A 29 -41.78 -10.95 16.61
CA GLY A 29 -41.39 -11.61 15.36
C GLY A 29 -40.46 -10.75 14.50
N GLN A 30 -40.80 -9.46 14.30
CA GLN A 30 -39.95 -8.53 13.56
C GLN A 30 -38.59 -8.30 14.22
N ILE A 31 -38.54 -8.25 15.56
CA ILE A 31 -37.29 -8.11 16.31
C ILE A 31 -36.41 -9.35 16.13
N ASP A 32 -36.99 -10.55 16.14
CA ASP A 32 -36.24 -11.79 15.96
C ASP A 32 -35.74 -11.96 14.52
N ASP A 33 -36.52 -11.56 13.52
CA ASP A 33 -36.08 -11.47 12.12
C ASP A 33 -34.91 -10.49 11.96
N LEU A 34 -34.97 -9.32 12.61
CA LEU A 34 -33.90 -8.32 12.62
C LEU A 34 -32.63 -8.85 13.31
N LYS A 35 -32.76 -9.57 14.42
CA LYS A 35 -31.60 -10.21 15.09
C LYS A 35 -30.95 -11.25 14.19
N THR A 36 -31.76 -12.07 13.52
CA THR A 36 -31.27 -13.09 12.58
C THR A 36 -30.52 -12.44 11.44
N SER A 37 -31.12 -11.42 10.81
CA SER A 37 -30.47 -10.65 9.74
C SER A 37 -29.16 -10.01 10.20
N ASN A 38 -29.11 -9.46 11.42
CA ASN A 38 -27.89 -8.90 11.98
C ASN A 38 -26.82 -9.97 12.19
N SER A 39 -27.18 -11.16 12.64
CA SER A 39 -26.24 -12.29 12.78
C SER A 39 -25.66 -12.68 11.42
N ASP A 40 -26.51 -12.85 10.41
CA ASP A 40 -26.08 -13.22 9.05
C ASP A 40 -25.14 -12.18 8.43
N ILE A 41 -25.40 -10.88 8.71
CA ILE A 41 -24.52 -9.79 8.31
C ILE A 41 -23.14 -9.91 8.99
N GLN A 42 -23.10 -10.20 10.29
CA GLN A 42 -21.83 -10.36 11.00
C GLN A 42 -21.02 -11.56 10.46
N ASP A 43 -21.69 -12.66 10.13
CA ASP A 43 -21.06 -13.83 9.53
C ASP A 43 -20.51 -13.52 8.13
N SER A 44 -21.27 -12.75 7.34
CA SER A 44 -20.83 -12.26 6.03
C SER A 44 -19.63 -11.33 6.14
N LEU A 45 -19.63 -10.41 7.11
CA LEU A 45 -18.50 -9.50 7.37
C LEU A 45 -17.23 -10.29 7.76
N THR A 46 -17.38 -11.31 8.60
CA THR A 46 -16.27 -12.18 9.01
C THR A 46 -15.68 -12.92 7.80
N THR A 47 -16.55 -13.43 6.92
CA THR A 47 -16.14 -14.12 5.69
C THR A 47 -15.41 -13.17 4.72
N ILE A 48 -15.94 -11.96 4.54
CA ILE A 48 -15.32 -10.93 3.70
C ILE A 48 -13.94 -10.56 4.24
N GLN A 49 -13.81 -10.36 5.56
CA GLN A 49 -12.53 -10.05 6.18
C GLN A 49 -11.50 -11.16 5.93
N SER A 50 -11.87 -12.41 6.14
CA SER A 50 -10.98 -13.55 5.86
C SER A 50 -10.55 -13.62 4.39
N THR A 51 -11.43 -13.26 3.46
CA THR A 51 -11.12 -13.22 2.02
C THR A 51 -10.17 -12.07 1.68
N ILE A 52 -10.35 -10.90 2.31
CA ILE A 52 -9.44 -9.76 2.17
C ILE A 52 -8.04 -10.14 2.65
N ASP A 53 -7.93 -10.76 3.83
CA ASP A 53 -6.65 -11.15 4.41
C ASP A 53 -5.91 -12.18 3.52
N ASP A 54 -6.65 -13.12 2.91
CA ASP A 54 -6.10 -14.08 1.96
C ASP A 54 -5.58 -13.40 0.69
N TYR A 55 -6.36 -12.49 0.09
CA TYR A 55 -5.90 -11.74 -1.07
C TYR A 55 -4.70 -10.83 -0.77
N GLN A 56 -4.64 -10.22 0.42
CA GLN A 56 -3.47 -9.45 0.83
C GLN A 56 -2.22 -10.33 0.93
N THR A 57 -2.36 -11.56 1.43
CA THR A 57 -1.26 -12.54 1.51
C THR A 57 -0.77 -12.92 0.12
N GLN A 58 -1.69 -13.25 -0.79
CA GLN A 58 -1.36 -13.59 -2.17
C GLN A 58 -0.68 -12.42 -2.89
N ILE A 59 -1.19 -11.19 -2.77
CA ILE A 59 -0.57 -9.99 -3.37
C ILE A 59 0.86 -9.80 -2.86
N THR A 60 1.07 -9.95 -1.54
CA THR A 60 2.40 -9.82 -0.94
C THR A 60 3.36 -10.89 -1.46
N GLU A 61 2.89 -12.12 -1.65
CA GLU A 61 3.69 -13.21 -2.23
C GLU A 61 4.08 -12.91 -3.68
N TYR A 62 3.15 -12.41 -4.49
CA TYR A 62 3.43 -12.02 -5.88
C TYR A 62 4.33 -10.79 -6.01
N GLN A 63 4.34 -9.89 -5.02
CA GLN A 63 5.20 -8.72 -4.99
C GLN A 63 6.61 -9.00 -4.47
N LYS A 64 6.84 -10.17 -3.86
CA LYS A 64 8.16 -10.55 -3.37
C LYS A 64 9.05 -10.97 -4.53
N VAL A 65 9.94 -10.08 -4.96
CA VAL A 65 10.92 -10.35 -6.02
C VAL A 65 12.28 -10.56 -5.40
N THR A 66 12.91 -11.71 -5.69
CA THR A 66 14.32 -11.94 -5.34
C THR A 66 15.12 -11.99 -6.62
N LEU A 67 16.14 -11.15 -6.69
CA LEU A 67 16.98 -10.98 -7.86
C LEU A 67 18.45 -10.94 -7.47
N VAL A 68 19.32 -11.15 -8.45
CA VAL A 68 20.77 -11.03 -8.31
C VAL A 68 21.17 -9.73 -8.99
N ASP A 69 21.86 -8.85 -8.26
CA ASP A 69 22.32 -7.56 -8.79
C ASP A 69 23.54 -7.70 -9.72
N GLY A 70 23.92 -6.62 -10.41
CA GLY A 70 25.02 -6.60 -11.39
C GLY A 70 26.41 -6.90 -10.82
N VAL A 71 26.55 -7.08 -9.50
CA VAL A 71 27.80 -7.52 -8.85
C VAL A 71 27.62 -8.83 -8.08
N GLY A 72 26.49 -9.53 -8.26
CA GLY A 72 26.25 -10.87 -7.71
C GLY A 72 25.62 -10.92 -6.31
N ASN A 73 25.15 -9.80 -5.75
CA ASN A 73 24.42 -9.83 -4.48
C ASN A 73 22.98 -10.26 -4.69
N VAL A 74 22.44 -11.04 -3.74
CA VAL A 74 21.02 -11.35 -3.71
C VAL A 74 20.27 -10.19 -3.03
N VAL A 75 19.31 -9.60 -3.74
CA VAL A 75 18.43 -8.55 -3.24
C VAL A 75 17.00 -9.07 -3.24
N THR A 76 16.30 -8.91 -2.12
CA THR A 76 14.89 -9.27 -1.99
C THR A 76 14.07 -8.01 -1.76
N LEU A 77 13.19 -7.69 -2.70
CA LEU A 77 12.17 -6.67 -2.55
C LEU A 77 10.89 -7.35 -2.04
N THR A 78 10.32 -6.83 -0.96
CA THR A 78 9.09 -7.38 -0.35
C THR A 78 7.81 -6.70 -0.82
N SER A 79 7.95 -5.58 -1.52
CA SER A 79 6.88 -4.77 -2.09
C SER A 79 7.41 -4.00 -3.30
N ALA A 80 6.51 -3.46 -4.12
CA ALA A 80 6.89 -2.53 -5.17
C ALA A 80 7.48 -1.24 -4.53
N PRO A 81 8.64 -0.75 -4.99
CA PRO A 81 9.23 0.48 -4.45
C PRO A 81 8.40 1.73 -4.78
N GLU A 82 8.14 2.55 -3.77
CA GLU A 82 7.42 3.83 -3.87
C GLU A 82 8.36 5.03 -3.74
N ARG A 83 9.54 4.87 -3.15
CA ARG A 83 10.52 5.95 -2.90
C ARG A 83 11.91 5.52 -3.33
N ILE A 84 12.22 5.79 -4.59
CA ILE A 84 13.46 5.39 -5.24
C ILE A 84 14.46 6.55 -5.25
N VAL A 85 15.70 6.26 -4.82
CA VAL A 85 16.84 7.13 -5.06
C VAL A 85 17.74 6.52 -6.12
N SER A 86 18.06 7.29 -7.15
CA SER A 86 18.95 6.87 -8.24
C SER A 86 20.33 7.50 -8.09
N LEU A 87 21.37 6.67 -7.95
CA LEU A 87 22.77 7.12 -7.79
C LEU A 87 23.50 7.31 -9.11
N SER A 88 22.83 7.12 -10.26
CA SER A 88 23.44 7.32 -11.58
C SER A 88 22.46 7.92 -12.58
N PRO A 89 22.94 8.69 -13.58
CA PRO A 89 22.11 9.15 -14.68
C PRO A 89 21.44 7.99 -15.42
N SER A 90 22.18 6.95 -15.80
CA SER A 90 21.64 5.79 -16.54
C SER A 90 20.48 5.10 -15.82
N ASN A 91 20.58 4.90 -14.50
CA ASN A 91 19.50 4.30 -13.71
C ASN A 91 18.27 5.20 -13.69
N THR A 92 18.48 6.53 -13.62
CA THR A 92 17.39 7.51 -13.71
C THR A 92 16.68 7.39 -15.05
N GLU A 93 17.42 7.34 -16.15
CA GLU A 93 16.82 7.19 -17.49
C GLU A 93 16.00 5.91 -17.63
N ILE A 94 16.53 4.77 -17.14
CA ILE A 94 15.82 3.48 -17.13
C ILE A 94 14.52 3.58 -16.34
N LEU A 95 14.55 4.13 -15.12
CA LEU A 95 13.38 4.29 -14.26
C LEU A 95 12.26 5.08 -14.96
N PHE A 96 12.60 6.16 -15.66
CA PHE A 96 11.61 6.92 -16.44
C PHE A 96 11.13 6.15 -17.67
N ALA A 97 12.02 5.41 -18.36
CA ALA A 97 11.67 4.63 -19.55
C ALA A 97 10.70 3.47 -19.23
N VAL A 98 10.85 2.82 -18.07
CA VAL A 98 9.96 1.74 -17.62
C VAL A 98 8.70 2.25 -16.91
N GLY A 99 8.52 3.57 -16.78
CA GLY A 99 7.33 4.18 -16.17
C GLY A 99 7.37 4.28 -14.64
N ALA A 100 8.52 4.01 -14.01
CA ALA A 100 8.73 4.14 -12.56
C ALA A 100 9.25 5.52 -12.13
N GLY A 101 9.29 6.50 -13.05
CA GLY A 101 9.81 7.85 -12.80
C GLY A 101 9.10 8.62 -11.68
N ASP A 102 7.81 8.35 -11.47
CA ASP A 102 6.99 9.01 -10.43
C ASP A 102 7.42 8.61 -9.01
N SER A 103 8.07 7.44 -8.84
CA SER A 103 8.61 6.99 -7.55
C SER A 103 9.99 7.60 -7.25
N VAL A 104 10.60 8.35 -8.16
CA VAL A 104 11.97 8.87 -8.00
C VAL A 104 12.00 10.13 -7.15
N VAL A 105 12.58 10.02 -5.95
CA VAL A 105 12.66 11.11 -4.96
C VAL A 105 14.06 11.72 -4.83
N GLY A 106 15.09 11.05 -5.37
CA GLY A 106 16.46 11.55 -5.36
C GLY A 106 17.24 11.19 -6.61
N ILE A 107 18.00 12.16 -7.12
CA ILE A 107 18.79 12.07 -8.35
C ILE A 107 20.15 12.73 -8.19
N THR A 108 21.11 12.35 -9.02
CA THR A 108 22.41 13.03 -9.07
C THR A 108 22.32 14.36 -9.82
N ASP A 109 23.29 15.26 -9.59
CA ASP A 109 23.41 16.55 -10.29
C ASP A 109 23.56 16.43 -11.82
N TYR A 110 23.86 15.22 -12.30
CA TYR A 110 24.15 14.95 -13.71
C TYR A 110 22.94 14.37 -14.46
N CYS A 111 21.83 14.12 -13.77
CA CYS A 111 20.61 13.63 -14.41
C CYS A 111 19.95 14.77 -15.20
N ASN A 112 19.95 14.66 -16.53
CA ASN A 112 19.39 15.67 -17.44
C ASN A 112 18.54 15.08 -18.57
N TYR A 113 18.25 13.78 -18.51
CA TYR A 113 17.39 13.04 -19.43
C TYR A 113 16.47 12.09 -18.63
N PRO A 114 15.22 11.83 -19.08
CA PRO A 114 14.56 12.41 -20.25
C PRO A 114 14.15 13.88 -20.08
N TYR A 115 14.23 14.41 -18.86
CA TYR A 115 13.87 15.78 -18.54
C TYR A 115 15.05 16.54 -17.94
N ASN A 116 14.98 17.87 -18.00
CA ASN A 116 15.79 18.71 -17.12
C ASN A 116 15.10 18.80 -15.75
N PHE A 117 15.63 18.09 -14.77
CA PHE A 117 15.02 17.93 -13.45
C PHE A 117 15.19 19.13 -12.51
N THR A 118 15.90 20.20 -12.91
CA THR A 118 16.13 21.37 -12.04
C THR A 118 14.84 21.94 -11.47
N ALA A 119 13.78 22.06 -12.27
CA ALA A 119 12.50 22.60 -11.81
C ALA A 119 11.82 21.71 -10.75
N TRP A 120 12.01 20.38 -10.82
CA TRP A 120 11.43 19.45 -9.86
C TRP A 120 12.20 19.44 -8.54
N VAL A 121 13.53 19.62 -8.61
CA VAL A 121 14.38 19.83 -7.44
C VAL A 121 14.01 21.15 -6.74
N GLU A 122 13.87 22.25 -7.50
CA GLU A 122 13.47 23.55 -6.96
C GLU A 122 12.06 23.55 -6.34
N ALA A 123 11.14 22.76 -6.91
CA ALA A 123 9.80 22.58 -6.37
C ALA A 123 9.73 21.64 -5.15
N GLY A 124 10.83 20.94 -4.82
CA GLY A 124 10.88 19.97 -3.73
C GLY A 124 10.21 18.63 -4.03
N ASN A 125 9.95 18.32 -5.30
CA ASN A 125 9.41 17.02 -5.72
C ASN A 125 10.48 15.91 -5.66
N MET A 126 11.75 16.31 -5.77
CA MET A 126 12.91 15.43 -5.64
C MET A 126 14.09 16.21 -5.08
N THR A 127 15.12 15.50 -4.63
CA THR A 127 16.32 16.11 -4.02
C THR A 127 17.58 15.73 -4.80
N SER A 128 18.47 16.69 -5.02
CA SER A 128 19.82 16.36 -5.48
C SER A 128 20.60 15.66 -4.38
N ILE A 129 21.21 14.54 -4.73
CA ILE A 129 22.11 13.77 -3.85
C ILE A 129 23.58 14.00 -4.19
N GLY A 130 23.89 15.02 -5.01
CA GLY A 130 25.25 15.37 -5.41
C GLY A 130 25.76 14.56 -6.60
N SER A 131 27.06 14.24 -6.60
CA SER A 131 27.74 13.56 -7.71
C SER A 131 27.46 12.06 -7.75
N TYR A 132 27.36 11.46 -8.94
CA TYR A 132 27.24 10.00 -9.10
C TYR A 132 28.50 9.23 -8.66
N SER A 133 29.67 9.88 -8.66
CA SER A 133 30.96 9.29 -8.25
C SER A 133 31.29 9.46 -6.76
N GLY A 134 30.39 10.11 -6.02
CA GLY A 134 30.53 10.38 -4.60
C GLY A 134 29.23 10.99 -4.05
N PRO A 135 28.11 10.26 -4.12
CA PRO A 135 26.83 10.80 -3.70
C PRO A 135 26.80 11.00 -2.18
N SER A 136 26.13 12.07 -1.76
CA SER A 136 26.02 12.42 -0.34
C SER A 136 25.01 11.50 0.35
N ILE A 137 25.43 10.83 1.42
CA ILE A 137 24.58 9.84 2.13
C ILE A 137 23.48 10.54 2.94
N GLU A 138 23.78 11.68 3.54
CA GLU A 138 22.89 12.44 4.39
C GLU A 138 21.57 12.82 3.70
N PRO A 139 21.56 13.43 2.49
CA PRO A 139 20.32 13.70 1.80
C PRO A 139 19.59 12.41 1.37
N ILE A 140 20.31 11.33 1.05
CA ILE A 140 19.70 10.05 0.70
C ILE A 140 18.94 9.49 1.90
N VAL A 141 19.55 9.49 3.08
CA VAL A 141 18.91 9.00 4.32
C VAL A 141 17.69 9.85 4.68
N ALA A 142 17.80 11.18 4.54
CA ALA A 142 16.70 12.11 4.81
C ALA A 142 15.48 11.90 3.89
N LEU A 143 15.67 11.31 2.71
CA LEU A 143 14.58 10.96 1.80
C LEU A 143 13.86 9.68 2.20
N GLU A 144 14.39 8.89 3.13
CA GLU A 144 13.81 7.60 3.55
C GLU A 144 13.40 6.71 2.35
N PRO A 145 14.33 6.40 1.42
CA PRO A 145 14.01 5.56 0.27
C PRO A 145 13.73 4.12 0.70
N ASP A 146 12.85 3.44 -0.04
CA ASP A 146 12.63 1.99 0.09
C ASP A 146 13.46 1.19 -0.92
N LEU A 147 14.02 1.85 -1.93
CA LEU A 147 15.02 1.30 -2.86
C LEU A 147 16.04 2.35 -3.28
N VAL A 148 17.31 1.96 -3.31
CA VAL A 148 18.39 2.73 -3.91
C VAL A 148 18.95 1.99 -5.11
N LEU A 149 18.92 2.62 -6.29
CA LEU A 149 19.57 2.09 -7.49
C LEU A 149 20.99 2.65 -7.61
N ALA A 150 21.96 1.81 -7.32
CA ALA A 150 23.39 2.11 -7.43
C ALA A 150 23.96 1.64 -8.78
N SER A 151 25.15 2.14 -9.11
CA SER A 151 26.03 1.57 -10.14
C SER A 151 27.40 1.27 -9.53
N THR A 152 28.29 0.64 -10.30
CA THR A 152 29.67 0.34 -9.85
C THR A 152 30.50 1.58 -9.52
N GLN A 153 30.08 2.77 -9.96
CA GLN A 153 30.74 4.05 -9.61
C GLN A 153 30.36 4.57 -8.22
N SER A 154 29.36 3.96 -7.59
CA SER A 154 28.78 4.38 -6.30
C SER A 154 28.88 3.31 -5.21
N LEU A 155 29.80 2.34 -5.36
CA LEU A 155 29.91 1.17 -4.46
C LEU A 155 30.14 1.54 -2.99
N ASP A 156 30.96 2.56 -2.71
CA ASP A 156 31.21 3.00 -1.34
C ASP A 156 29.93 3.53 -0.68
N ALA A 157 29.16 4.33 -1.43
CA ALA A 157 27.87 4.83 -0.97
C ALA A 157 26.84 3.71 -0.82
N ALA A 158 26.78 2.79 -1.78
CA ALA A 158 25.93 1.61 -1.72
C ALA A 158 26.22 0.75 -0.49
N ALA A 159 27.50 0.51 -0.16
CA ALA A 159 27.90 -0.21 1.03
C ALA A 159 27.49 0.54 2.32
N GLY A 160 27.67 1.86 2.35
CA GLY A 160 27.20 2.71 3.46
C GLY A 160 25.69 2.60 3.70
N LEU A 161 24.89 2.72 2.64
CA LEU A 161 23.43 2.62 2.71
C LEU A 161 22.95 1.22 3.09
N LYS A 162 23.58 0.17 2.56
CA LYS A 162 23.31 -1.23 2.99
C LYS A 162 23.55 -1.40 4.49
N ASN A 163 24.64 -0.85 5.03
CA ASN A 163 24.94 -0.91 6.48
C ASN A 163 23.93 -0.15 7.34
N LEU A 164 23.24 0.84 6.78
CA LEU A 164 22.15 1.56 7.42
C LEU A 164 20.79 0.85 7.29
N GLY A 165 20.73 -0.28 6.58
CA GLY A 165 19.52 -1.09 6.43
C GLY A 165 18.69 -0.79 5.18
N TYR A 166 19.17 0.02 4.26
CA TYR A 166 18.48 0.28 3.00
C TYR A 166 18.63 -0.87 2.00
N SER A 167 17.57 -1.13 1.24
CA SER A 167 17.62 -2.00 0.06
C SER A 167 18.38 -1.29 -1.05
N VAL A 168 19.54 -1.84 -1.44
CA VAL A 168 20.36 -1.27 -2.50
C VAL A 168 20.56 -2.30 -3.59
N LEU A 169 20.12 -1.95 -4.80
CA LEU A 169 20.26 -2.74 -6.02
C LEU A 169 21.35 -2.10 -6.89
N ILE A 170 22.41 -2.85 -7.20
CA ILE A 170 23.46 -2.39 -8.10
C ILE A 170 23.10 -2.82 -9.53
N VAL A 171 22.84 -1.84 -10.39
CA VAL A 171 22.51 -2.03 -11.80
C VAL A 171 23.76 -1.71 -12.61
N GLU A 172 24.25 -2.67 -13.40
CA GLU A 172 25.45 -2.49 -14.22
C GLU A 172 25.46 -3.49 -15.39
N GLY A 173 25.37 -2.96 -16.61
CA GLY A 173 25.39 -3.75 -17.83
C GLY A 173 26.74 -3.69 -18.55
N TYR A 174 27.45 -4.83 -18.62
CA TYR A 174 28.70 -4.95 -19.39
C TYR A 174 28.48 -5.46 -20.82
N THR A 175 27.37 -6.16 -21.03
CA THR A 175 26.93 -6.67 -22.33
C THR A 175 25.51 -6.21 -22.65
N ILE A 176 25.09 -6.33 -23.92
CA ILE A 176 23.71 -6.04 -24.32
C ILE A 176 22.71 -6.93 -23.56
N GLU A 177 23.10 -8.17 -23.26
CA GLU A 177 22.28 -9.08 -22.48
C GLU A 177 22.13 -8.60 -21.03
N ASP A 178 23.23 -8.14 -20.42
CA ASP A 178 23.18 -7.60 -19.05
C ASP A 178 22.30 -6.34 -19.00
N ILE A 179 22.43 -5.44 -19.98
CA ILE A 179 21.57 -4.24 -20.08
C ILE A 179 20.11 -4.65 -20.25
N LEU A 180 19.82 -5.71 -21.01
CA LEU A 180 18.45 -6.19 -21.19
C LEU A 180 17.89 -6.79 -19.89
N GLN A 181 18.70 -7.52 -19.13
CA GLN A 181 18.34 -8.04 -17.81
C GLN A 181 18.12 -6.93 -16.79
N ASP A 182 18.85 -5.82 -16.89
CA ASP A 182 18.67 -4.66 -16.02
C ASP A 182 17.32 -3.94 -16.25
N VAL A 183 16.66 -4.16 -17.40
CA VAL A 183 15.40 -3.50 -17.79
C VAL A 183 14.18 -4.40 -17.64
N LEU A 184 14.31 -5.72 -17.80
CA LEU A 184 13.20 -6.69 -17.84
C LEU A 184 12.91 -7.34 -16.48
#